data_AF-A0A6P0S2Z7-F1
#
_entry.id   AF-A0A6P0S2Z7-F1
#
_cell.length_a   1.000
_cell.length_b   1.000
_cell.length_c   1.000
_cell.angle_alpha   90.00
_cell.angle_beta   90.00
_cell.angle_gamma   90.00
#
_symmetry.space_group_name_H-M   'P 1'
#
loop_
_entity.id
_entity.type
_entity.pdbx_description
1 polymer ?
#
loop_
_entity_poly.entity_id
_entity_poly.type
_entity_poly.pdbx_seq_one_letter_code
_entity_poly.pdbx_strand_id
1 'polypeptide(L)'
;GVGRLAHNSVLTIGQCAHLRRGTLLVNGSVNGCTNSTVAGVRGTTYVLVVDENGQEEIQVLEGEVVLSKRRNQDIDEEKVIRGLGKKSASVPLLGGVRGGFCLLPSCTNVVQSELSTEEEEELTPETISLSAGEKVKIRPDGEVSPVQPLTAEEFEQLLLGQLFNNFSSELPGISKIKQSFENLFPDISFPSPLPELPVKPPVPPSPFQF
;
A
#
# COMPACT_ATOMS: atom_id res chain seq x y z
N GLY A 1 11.50 -11.15 3.91
CA GLY A 1 10.61 -11.10 2.75
C GLY A 1 11.45 -11.07 1.48
N VAL A 2 10.84 -11.43 0.35
CA VAL A 2 11.45 -11.32 -0.97
C VAL A 2 10.69 -10.24 -1.75
N GLY A 3 11.42 -9.41 -2.50
CA GLY A 3 10.84 -8.44 -3.43
C GLY A 3 11.34 -8.71 -4.84
N ARG A 4 10.46 -8.63 -5.84
CA ARG A 4 10.81 -8.75 -7.27
C ARG A 4 10.32 -7.52 -8.01
N LEU A 5 11.21 -6.92 -8.79
CA LEU A 5 10.92 -5.73 -9.58
C LEU A 5 10.74 -6.11 -11.04
N ALA A 6 9.71 -5.57 -11.68
CA ALA A 6 9.61 -5.60 -13.14
C ALA A 6 10.63 -4.63 -13.78
N HIS A 7 10.84 -4.76 -15.08
CA HIS A 7 11.66 -3.80 -15.82
C HIS A 7 11.12 -2.38 -15.67
N ASN A 8 12.01 -1.38 -15.82
CA ASN A 8 11.67 0.04 -15.71
C ASN A 8 11.11 0.48 -14.34
N SER A 9 11.30 -0.33 -13.29
CA SER A 9 10.89 0.00 -11.94
C SER A 9 11.98 0.73 -11.17
N VAL A 10 11.58 1.67 -10.31
CA VAL A 10 12.47 2.43 -9.43
C VAL A 10 12.04 2.21 -7.99
N LEU A 11 12.90 1.54 -7.22
CA LEU A 11 12.67 1.22 -5.81
C LEU A 11 13.70 1.94 -4.95
N THR A 12 13.24 2.56 -3.87
CA THR A 12 14.10 3.06 -2.79
C THR A 12 13.85 2.24 -1.53
N ILE A 13 14.91 1.83 -0.85
CA ILE A 13 14.80 1.08 0.40
C ILE A 13 14.98 2.05 1.57
N GLY A 14 14.09 1.99 2.55
CA GLY A 14 14.18 2.74 3.80
C GLY A 14 13.38 2.03 4.89
N GLN A 15 12.52 2.78 5.59
CA GLN A 15 11.54 2.22 6.54
C GLN A 15 10.53 1.25 5.91
N CYS A 16 10.36 1.33 4.58
CA CYS A 16 9.59 0.41 3.77
C CYS A 16 10.21 0.29 2.36
N ALA A 17 9.74 -0.68 1.58
CA ALA A 17 10.08 -0.80 0.17
C ALA A 17 9.30 0.25 -0.63
N HIS A 18 9.91 1.42 -0.89
CA HIS A 18 9.26 2.57 -1.51
C HIS A 18 9.35 2.52 -3.04
N LEU A 19 8.26 2.10 -3.69
CA LEU A 19 8.13 2.09 -5.15
C LEU A 19 7.84 3.50 -5.65
N ARG A 20 8.73 4.03 -6.49
CA ARG A 20 8.58 5.36 -7.12
C ARG A 20 7.91 5.28 -8.48
N ARG A 21 8.12 4.18 -9.20
CA ARG A 21 7.61 3.92 -10.56
C ARG A 21 7.76 2.43 -10.88
N GLY A 22 6.91 1.92 -11.76
CA GLY A 22 6.95 0.57 -12.29
C GLY A 22 6.16 -0.42 -11.43
N THR A 23 6.68 -1.63 -11.27
CA THR A 23 5.96 -2.70 -10.59
C THR A 23 6.87 -3.47 -9.63
N LEU A 24 6.37 -3.71 -8.42
CA LEU A 24 7.03 -4.47 -7.37
C LEU A 24 6.10 -5.56 -6.84
N LEU A 25 6.53 -6.82 -6.91
CA LEU A 25 5.94 -7.90 -6.13
C LEU A 25 6.65 -7.98 -4.78
N VAL A 26 5.87 -8.02 -3.70
CA VAL A 26 6.38 -8.26 -2.34
C VAL A 26 5.81 -9.57 -1.82
N ASN A 27 6.68 -10.41 -1.25
CA ASN A 27 6.32 -11.68 -0.63
C ASN A 27 6.88 -11.75 0.80
N GLY A 28 5.99 -11.88 1.78
CA GLY A 28 6.30 -11.99 3.20
C GLY A 28 5.86 -10.77 4.02
N SER A 29 6.63 -10.46 5.07
CA SER A 29 6.25 -9.49 6.10
C SER A 29 6.83 -8.08 5.92
N VAL A 30 7.20 -7.71 4.69
CA VAL A 30 7.82 -6.41 4.40
C VAL A 30 6.75 -5.42 3.95
N ASN A 31 6.69 -4.27 4.63
CA ASN A 31 5.80 -3.19 4.23
C ASN A 31 6.31 -2.52 2.95
N GLY A 32 5.37 -2.22 2.06
CA GLY A 32 5.61 -1.51 0.81
C GLY A 32 5.02 -0.11 0.93
N CYS A 33 5.63 0.85 0.25
CA CYS A 33 5.08 2.21 0.20
C CYS A 33 5.16 2.75 -1.22
N THR A 34 4.29 3.70 -1.49
CA THR A 34 4.30 4.56 -2.67
C THR A 34 4.46 6.01 -2.22
N ASN A 35 4.15 6.97 -3.10
CA ASN A 35 4.21 8.38 -2.75
C ASN A 35 3.08 8.76 -1.78
N SER A 36 1.89 8.16 -1.95
CA SER A 36 0.70 8.52 -1.19
C SER A 36 0.28 7.48 -0.14
N THR A 37 0.79 6.24 -0.22
CA THR A 37 0.24 5.11 0.55
C THR A 37 1.33 4.23 1.16
N VAL A 38 0.98 3.65 2.31
CA VAL A 38 1.76 2.60 3.00
C VAL A 38 0.91 1.34 3.05
N ALA A 39 1.45 0.24 2.55
CA ALA A 39 0.88 -1.10 2.61
C ALA A 39 1.50 -1.86 3.80
N GLY A 40 0.73 -1.95 4.89
CA GLY A 40 1.08 -2.70 6.11
C GLY A 40 0.63 -4.15 6.01
N VAL A 41 1.53 -5.09 6.32
CA VAL A 41 1.27 -6.52 6.06
C VAL A 41 1.75 -7.45 7.17
N ARG A 42 1.13 -8.65 7.24
CA ARG A 42 1.51 -9.73 8.17
C ARG A 42 1.79 -11.04 7.44
N GLY A 43 2.70 -11.00 6.46
CA GLY A 43 3.09 -12.19 5.71
C GLY A 43 2.18 -12.44 4.52
N THR A 44 2.18 -11.50 3.57
CA THR A 44 1.31 -11.52 2.40
C THR A 44 2.10 -11.57 1.11
N THR A 45 1.40 -11.89 0.02
CA THR A 45 1.91 -11.67 -1.33
C THR A 45 1.04 -10.65 -2.04
N TYR A 46 1.62 -9.52 -2.40
CA TYR A 46 0.92 -8.41 -3.05
C TYR A 46 1.81 -7.72 -4.09
N VAL A 47 1.17 -7.05 -5.03
CA VAL A 47 1.81 -6.28 -6.10
C VAL A 47 1.49 -4.81 -5.90
N LEU A 48 2.52 -3.98 -6.01
CA LEU A 48 2.42 -2.54 -6.11
C LEU A 48 2.74 -2.13 -7.55
N VAL A 49 1.88 -1.31 -8.14
CA VAL A 49 2.08 -0.68 -9.45
C VAL A 49 2.04 0.83 -9.25
N VAL A 50 3.00 1.55 -9.82
CA VAL A 50 2.96 3.01 -9.95
C VAL A 50 3.24 3.36 -11.40
N ASP A 51 2.25 3.90 -12.08
CA ASP A 51 2.37 4.26 -13.49
C ASP A 51 3.15 5.57 -13.69
N GLU A 52 3.28 6.01 -14.94
CA GLU A 52 3.99 7.25 -15.29
C GLU A 52 3.22 8.52 -14.89
N ASN A 53 1.91 8.41 -14.67
CA ASN A 53 1.04 9.50 -14.23
C ASN A 53 1.02 9.63 -12.69
N GLY A 54 1.67 8.70 -11.97
CA GLY A 54 1.61 8.60 -10.52
C GLY A 54 0.33 7.96 -9.99
N GLN A 55 -0.47 7.32 -10.85
CA GLN A 55 -1.55 6.46 -10.41
C GLN A 55 -0.96 5.20 -9.81
N GLU A 56 -1.44 4.86 -8.62
CA GLU A 56 -0.98 3.72 -7.86
C GLU A 56 -2.06 2.63 -7.91
N GLU A 57 -1.65 1.37 -8.00
CA GLU A 57 -2.55 0.23 -7.89
C GLU A 57 -1.92 -0.81 -6.96
N ILE A 58 -2.73 -1.32 -6.04
CA ILE A 58 -2.34 -2.38 -5.11
C ILE A 58 -3.23 -3.58 -5.37
N GLN A 59 -2.62 -4.75 -5.56
CA GLN A 59 -3.31 -6.01 -5.85
C GLN A 59 -2.83 -7.07 -4.85
N VAL A 60 -3.75 -7.77 -4.18
CA VAL A 60 -3.40 -8.78 -3.17
C VAL A 60 -3.60 -10.18 -3.74
N LEU A 61 -2.53 -10.98 -3.78
CA LEU A 61 -2.57 -12.36 -4.29
C LEU A 61 -2.80 -13.38 -3.18
N GLU A 62 -2.26 -13.10 -1.99
CA GLU A 62 -2.43 -13.94 -0.80
C GLU A 62 -2.32 -13.11 0.49
N GLY A 63 -3.18 -13.40 1.45
CA GLY A 63 -3.24 -12.76 2.76
C GLY A 63 -4.08 -11.49 2.79
N GLU A 64 -3.72 -10.56 3.68
CA GLU A 64 -4.44 -9.30 3.92
C GLU A 64 -3.47 -8.11 4.03
N VAL A 65 -3.78 -7.03 3.32
CA VAL A 65 -3.01 -5.78 3.31
C VAL A 65 -3.86 -4.67 3.89
N VAL A 66 -3.32 -3.96 4.88
CA VAL A 66 -3.94 -2.74 5.40
C VAL A 66 -3.24 -1.55 4.79
N LEU A 67 -3.97 -0.78 3.99
CA LEU A 67 -3.49 0.46 3.40
C LEU A 67 -3.71 1.60 4.38
N SER A 68 -2.75 2.51 4.41
CA SER A 68 -2.86 3.76 5.17
C SER A 68 -2.25 4.88 4.35
N LYS A 69 -2.85 6.07 4.42
CA LYS A 69 -2.29 7.26 3.80
C LYS A 69 -0.89 7.52 4.36
N ARG A 70 0.09 7.68 3.47
CA ARG A 70 1.43 8.13 3.84
C ARG A 70 1.32 9.61 4.21
N ARG A 71 1.19 9.88 5.51
CA ARG A 71 1.40 11.23 6.02
C ARG A 71 2.80 11.64 5.57
N ASN A 72 2.90 12.77 4.88
CA ASN A 72 4.15 13.29 4.35
C ASN A 72 5.09 13.66 5.52
N GLN A 73 5.68 12.65 6.15
CA GLN A 73 6.77 12.73 7.10
C GLN A 73 7.94 12.04 6.42
N ASP A 74 8.49 12.73 5.43
CA ASP A 74 9.85 12.56 4.89
C ASP A 74 10.17 13.76 3.95
N ILE A 75 9.69 14.98 4.25
CA ILE A 75 10.23 16.24 3.71
C ILE A 75 10.12 17.33 4.79
N ASP A 76 10.98 17.26 5.80
CA ASP A 76 11.31 18.39 6.67
C ASP A 76 12.84 18.55 6.75
N GLU A 77 13.52 18.56 5.60
CA GLU A 77 14.95 18.95 5.55
C GLU A 77 15.24 20.17 4.65
N GLU A 78 14.22 20.98 4.30
CA GLU A 78 14.50 22.31 3.73
C GLU A 78 13.49 23.38 4.15
N LYS A 79 13.27 23.55 5.46
CA LYS A 79 12.66 24.80 5.98
C LYS A 79 13.14 25.25 7.36
N VAL A 80 14.36 24.89 7.77
CA VAL A 80 14.93 25.36 9.05
C VAL A 80 15.92 26.52 8.91
N ILE A 81 16.43 26.83 7.71
CA ILE A 81 17.48 27.86 7.55
C ILE A 81 16.96 29.18 6.93
N ARG A 82 15.75 29.65 7.23
CA ARG A 82 15.36 31.06 6.96
C ARG A 82 14.34 31.57 7.97
N GLY A 83 14.77 31.77 9.22
CA GLY A 83 13.88 32.27 10.28
C GLY A 83 14.58 32.99 11.43
N LEU A 84 15.77 33.57 11.23
CA LEU A 84 16.41 34.45 12.22
C LEU A 84 16.29 35.91 11.76
N GLY A 85 15.11 36.47 12.01
CA GLY A 85 14.75 37.84 11.70
C GLY A 85 13.86 38.45 12.79
N LYS A 86 14.46 38.68 13.97
CA LYS A 86 14.21 39.79 14.92
C LYS A 86 12.79 40.40 14.94
N LYS A 87 12.11 40.31 16.10
CA LYS A 87 11.99 41.42 17.07
C LYS A 87 11.12 41.03 18.27
N SER A 88 11.79 41.00 19.42
CA SER A 88 11.23 41.12 20.76
C SER A 88 10.54 42.49 20.91
N ALA A 89 9.31 42.51 21.42
CA ALA A 89 8.68 43.71 21.96
C ALA A 89 8.10 43.37 23.35
N SER A 90 8.73 43.98 24.34
CA SER A 90 8.42 43.98 25.76
C SER A 90 7.31 44.98 26.12
N VAL A 91 6.37 44.52 26.98
CA VAL A 91 5.52 45.14 28.04
C VAL A 91 5.28 46.68 28.06
N PRO A 92 4.12 47.17 28.58
CA PRO A 92 3.95 47.29 30.05
C PRO A 92 2.54 47.01 30.63
N LEU A 93 2.56 46.80 31.96
CA LEU A 93 1.48 46.63 32.94
C LEU A 93 0.63 47.89 33.17
N LEU A 94 -0.66 47.70 33.48
CA LEU A 94 -1.59 48.50 34.32
C LEU A 94 -2.91 47.70 34.34
N GLY A 95 -3.69 47.46 35.38
CA GLY A 95 -3.81 47.82 36.80
C GLY A 95 -5.13 47.15 37.23
N GLY A 96 -5.19 46.56 38.43
CA GLY A 96 -6.26 45.61 38.81
C GLY A 96 -7.58 46.22 39.25
N VAL A 97 -8.62 45.39 39.45
CA VAL A 97 -9.72 45.58 40.42
C VAL A 97 -10.28 44.22 40.84
N ARG A 98 -10.66 44.15 42.11
CA ARG A 98 -11.21 43.06 42.93
C ARG A 98 -12.61 42.56 42.49
N GLY A 99 -12.95 41.34 42.94
CA GLY A 99 -14.33 40.85 43.11
C GLY A 99 -14.77 39.87 42.03
N GLY A 100 -15.33 38.68 42.30
CA GLY A 100 -15.78 38.10 43.55
C GLY A 100 -15.98 36.60 43.37
N PHE A 101 -15.81 35.87 44.46
CA PHE A 101 -16.22 34.48 44.61
C PHE A 101 -17.76 34.41 44.55
N CYS A 102 -18.33 33.68 43.60
CA CYS A 102 -19.67 33.13 43.77
C CYS A 102 -19.54 31.79 44.49
N LEU A 103 -19.67 31.84 45.82
CA LEU A 103 -20.00 30.70 46.65
C LEU A 103 -21.53 30.66 46.80
N LEU A 104 -22.10 29.46 46.62
CA LEU A 104 -23.41 28.97 47.07
C LEU A 104 -24.52 28.77 46.00
N PRO A 105 -25.45 27.81 46.27
CA PRO A 105 -25.96 26.85 45.30
C PRO A 105 -27.42 27.11 44.93
N SER A 106 -27.89 26.40 43.89
CA SER A 106 -29.25 26.42 43.31
C SER A 106 -29.39 27.30 42.07
N CYS A 107 -28.91 26.78 40.94
CA CYS A 107 -29.60 26.98 39.68
C CYS A 107 -30.22 25.63 39.28
N THR A 108 -31.49 25.46 39.63
CA THR A 108 -32.32 24.32 39.19
C THR A 108 -33.48 24.87 38.36
N ASN A 109 -33.51 24.60 37.05
CA ASN A 109 -34.56 23.83 36.38
C ASN A 109 -34.65 24.04 34.85
N VAL A 110 -34.70 22.89 34.17
CA VAL A 110 -35.58 22.52 33.03
C VAL A 110 -35.46 23.33 31.74
N VAL A 111 -34.90 22.68 30.70
CA VAL A 111 -35.62 22.35 29.45
C VAL A 111 -35.04 21.04 28.91
N GLN A 112 -35.93 20.10 28.60
CA GLN A 112 -35.65 18.78 28.04
C GLN A 112 -36.14 18.76 26.59
N SER A 113 -35.22 19.02 25.66
CA SER A 113 -35.30 18.82 24.21
C SER A 113 -33.85 19.02 23.74
N GLU A 114 -33.20 18.22 22.90
CA GLU A 114 -33.65 17.30 21.88
C GLU A 114 -32.62 16.18 21.75
N LEU A 115 -33.12 15.02 21.37
CA LEU A 115 -32.39 13.92 20.77
C LEU A 115 -31.68 14.44 19.51
N SER A 116 -30.47 15.00 19.67
CA SER A 116 -29.51 15.04 18.58
C SER A 116 -28.84 13.67 18.60
N THR A 117 -29.23 12.84 17.64
CA THR A 117 -28.38 11.80 17.09
C THR A 117 -27.02 12.46 16.85
N GLU A 118 -26.10 12.27 17.78
CA GLU A 118 -24.69 12.46 17.52
C GLU A 118 -24.37 11.37 16.51
N GLU A 119 -24.42 11.75 15.24
CA GLU A 119 -23.74 11.03 14.19
C GLU A 119 -22.30 10.92 14.69
N GLU A 120 -22.00 9.74 15.21
CA GLU A 120 -20.66 9.29 15.52
C GLU A 120 -19.94 9.28 14.17
N GLU A 121 -19.42 10.44 13.78
CA GLU A 121 -18.46 10.57 12.71
C GLU A 121 -17.22 9.83 13.23
N GLU A 122 -17.28 8.51 13.04
CA GLU A 122 -16.22 7.58 13.30
C GLU A 122 -15.04 8.08 12.46
N LEU A 123 -14.19 8.89 13.09
CA LEU A 123 -12.83 9.20 12.65
C LEU A 123 -12.04 7.89 12.70
N THR A 124 -12.47 6.92 11.90
CA THR A 124 -11.64 5.83 11.49
C THR A 124 -10.47 6.47 10.76
N PRO A 125 -9.23 6.14 11.11
CA PRO A 125 -8.14 6.48 10.21
C PRO A 125 -8.51 5.90 8.85
N GLU A 126 -8.43 6.69 7.77
CA GLU A 126 -8.72 6.26 6.40
C GLU A 126 -7.81 5.08 6.02
N THR A 127 -8.18 3.89 6.51
CA THR A 127 -7.45 2.64 6.34
C THR A 127 -8.35 1.70 5.59
N ILE A 128 -7.81 1.15 4.51
CA ILE A 128 -8.54 0.27 3.61
C ILE A 128 -7.90 -1.09 3.77
N SER A 129 -8.67 -2.09 4.21
CA SER A 129 -8.20 -3.46 4.20
C SER A 129 -8.51 -4.11 2.85
N LEU A 130 -7.51 -4.79 2.30
CA LEU A 130 -7.61 -5.59 1.08
C LEU A 130 -7.29 -7.04 1.40
N SER A 131 -8.16 -7.93 0.94
CA SER A 131 -8.02 -9.38 1.02
C SER A 131 -7.50 -9.95 -0.29
N ALA A 132 -7.06 -11.22 -0.25
CA ALA A 132 -6.64 -11.94 -1.44
C ALA A 132 -7.73 -11.91 -2.53
N GLY A 133 -7.30 -11.62 -3.76
CA GLY A 133 -8.20 -11.45 -4.89
C GLY A 133 -8.82 -10.06 -4.99
N GLU A 134 -8.38 -9.09 -4.19
CA GLU A 134 -8.83 -7.70 -4.29
C GLU A 134 -7.74 -6.78 -4.81
N LYS A 135 -8.17 -5.68 -5.42
CA LYS A 135 -7.33 -4.58 -5.86
C LYS A 135 -7.97 -3.24 -5.56
N VAL A 136 -7.13 -2.21 -5.48
CA VAL A 136 -7.57 -0.83 -5.36
C VAL A 136 -6.66 0.09 -6.16
N LYS A 137 -7.25 1.13 -6.74
CA LYS A 137 -6.53 2.20 -7.43
C LYS A 137 -6.54 3.46 -6.60
N ILE A 138 -5.40 4.15 -6.57
CA ILE A 138 -5.23 5.42 -5.87
C ILE A 138 -4.75 6.42 -6.90
N ARG A 139 -5.52 7.50 -7.07
CA ARG A 139 -5.19 8.54 -8.03
C ARG A 139 -4.05 9.43 -7.48
N PRO A 140 -3.34 10.17 -8.34
CA PRO A 140 -2.25 11.05 -7.90
C PRO A 140 -2.66 12.15 -6.91
N ASP A 141 -3.94 12.52 -6.90
CA ASP A 141 -4.54 13.46 -5.94
C ASP A 141 -4.80 12.83 -4.55
N GLY A 142 -4.53 11.52 -4.41
CA GLY A 142 -4.76 10.75 -3.20
C GLY A 142 -6.18 10.21 -3.07
N GLU A 143 -7.05 10.40 -4.06
CA GLU A 143 -8.38 9.80 -4.03
C GLU A 143 -8.30 8.29 -4.27
N VAL A 144 -8.90 7.53 -3.35
CA VAL A 144 -8.94 6.07 -3.45
C VAL A 144 -10.21 5.63 -4.14
N SER A 145 -10.05 4.83 -5.20
CA SER A 145 -11.17 4.21 -5.91
C SER A 145 -11.81 3.10 -5.06
N PRO A 146 -13.07 2.71 -5.34
CA PRO A 146 -13.67 1.54 -4.69
C PRO A 146 -12.79 0.30 -4.86
N VAL A 147 -12.76 -0.54 -3.82
CA VAL A 147 -12.12 -1.86 -3.88
C VAL A 147 -12.84 -2.69 -4.94
N GLN A 148 -12.06 -3.36 -5.79
CA GLN A 148 -12.56 -4.20 -6.87
C GLN A 148 -12.00 -5.61 -6.72
N PRO A 149 -12.76 -6.64 -7.11
CA PRO A 149 -12.18 -7.96 -7.27
C PRO A 149 -11.17 -7.95 -8.42
N LEU A 150 -10.08 -8.67 -8.23
CA LEU A 150 -9.13 -9.04 -9.27
C LEU A 150 -9.81 -10.09 -10.15
N THR A 151 -9.80 -9.89 -11.46
CA THR A 151 -10.32 -10.89 -12.39
C THR A 151 -9.33 -12.04 -12.55
N ALA A 152 -9.82 -13.20 -13.02
CA ALA A 152 -8.95 -14.35 -13.29
C ALA A 152 -7.86 -14.02 -14.31
N GLU A 153 -8.21 -13.31 -15.39
CA GLU A 153 -7.27 -12.89 -16.43
C GLU A 153 -6.18 -11.98 -15.86
N GLU A 154 -6.53 -11.01 -15.01
CA GLU A 154 -5.55 -10.13 -14.37
C GLU A 154 -4.62 -10.91 -13.44
N PHE A 155 -5.16 -11.85 -12.66
CA PHE A 155 -4.34 -12.71 -11.79
C PHE A 155 -3.39 -13.57 -12.64
N GLU A 156 -3.87 -14.21 -13.70
CA GLU A 156 -3.05 -15.01 -14.63
C GLU A 156 -1.95 -14.18 -15.28
N GLN A 157 -2.25 -12.96 -15.74
CA GLN A 157 -1.26 -12.06 -16.32
C GLN A 157 -0.13 -11.72 -15.34
N LEU A 158 -0.41 -11.64 -14.04
CA LEU A 158 0.63 -11.46 -13.02
C LEU A 158 1.49 -12.72 -12.90
N LEU A 159 0.87 -13.89 -12.80
CA LEU A 159 1.55 -15.18 -12.67
C LEU A 159 2.39 -15.54 -13.89
N LEU A 160 1.93 -15.16 -15.09
CA LEU A 160 2.64 -15.30 -16.35
C LEU A 160 3.56 -14.11 -16.66
N GLY A 161 3.56 -13.11 -15.79
CA GLY A 161 4.32 -11.88 -15.95
C GLY A 161 5.76 -11.97 -15.48
N GLN A 162 6.45 -10.83 -15.61
CA GLN A 162 7.86 -10.66 -15.28
C GLN A 162 8.16 -10.71 -13.78
N LEU A 163 7.13 -10.76 -12.92
CA LEU A 163 7.30 -10.86 -11.47
C LEU A 163 7.43 -12.31 -11.00
N PHE A 164 7.01 -13.27 -11.82
CA PHE A 164 7.03 -14.70 -11.51
C PHE A 164 8.00 -15.44 -12.42
N ASN A 165 8.01 -15.08 -13.72
CA ASN A 165 8.89 -15.67 -14.72
C ASN A 165 10.30 -15.06 -14.75
N ASN A 166 11.25 -15.79 -15.32
CA ASN A 166 12.66 -15.40 -15.49
C ASN A 166 13.50 -15.30 -14.21
N PHE A 167 13.02 -15.86 -13.10
CA PHE A 167 13.82 -16.01 -11.88
C PHE A 167 14.31 -17.44 -11.73
N SER A 168 15.57 -17.61 -11.33
CA SER A 168 16.20 -18.94 -11.16
C SER A 168 15.61 -19.78 -10.03
N SER A 169 14.90 -19.14 -9.09
CA SER A 169 14.21 -19.81 -8.00
C SER A 169 12.73 -19.45 -8.03
N GLU A 170 11.87 -20.36 -7.60
CA GLU A 170 10.47 -20.06 -7.33
C GLU A 170 10.32 -19.06 -6.17
N LEU A 171 9.15 -18.45 -6.08
CA LEU A 171 8.80 -17.59 -4.94
C LEU A 171 8.55 -18.45 -3.69
N PRO A 172 9.09 -18.06 -2.53
CA PRO A 172 8.69 -18.66 -1.27
C PRO A 172 7.17 -18.55 -1.08
N GLY A 173 6.53 -19.65 -0.72
CA GLY A 173 5.08 -19.67 -0.50
C GLY A 173 4.22 -19.64 -1.77
N ILE A 174 4.76 -19.97 -2.95
CA ILE A 174 3.99 -20.10 -4.20
C ILE A 174 2.78 -21.03 -4.08
N SER A 175 2.87 -22.06 -3.22
CA SER A 175 1.75 -22.96 -2.91
C SER A 175 0.53 -22.23 -2.36
N LYS A 176 0.73 -21.18 -1.56
CA LYS A 176 -0.37 -20.37 -1.02
C LYS A 176 -1.01 -19.49 -2.09
N ILE A 177 -0.21 -18.97 -3.02
CA ILE A 177 -0.72 -18.20 -4.16
C ILE A 177 -1.57 -19.11 -5.05
N LYS A 178 -1.09 -20.34 -5.29
CA LYS A 178 -1.86 -21.36 -6.01
C LYS A 178 -3.18 -21.69 -5.33
N GLN A 179 -3.14 -21.95 -4.02
CA GLN A 179 -4.36 -22.20 -3.25
C GLN A 179 -5.33 -21.02 -3.29
N SER A 180 -4.81 -19.79 -3.17
CA SER A 180 -5.60 -18.56 -3.27
C SER A 180 -6.31 -18.46 -4.63
N PHE A 181 -5.58 -18.69 -5.73
CA PHE A 181 -6.15 -18.69 -7.07
C PHE A 181 -7.25 -19.76 -7.24
N GLU A 182 -6.99 -21.00 -6.83
CA GLU A 182 -7.96 -22.11 -6.93
C GLU A 182 -9.23 -21.84 -6.10
N ASN A 183 -9.11 -21.14 -4.96
CA ASN A 183 -10.26 -20.75 -4.15
C ASN A 183 -11.07 -19.61 -4.78
N LEU A 184 -10.39 -18.63 -5.39
CA LEU A 184 -11.03 -17.47 -6.01
C LEU A 184 -11.68 -17.82 -7.36
N PHE A 185 -11.10 -18.78 -8.09
CA PHE A 185 -11.51 -19.15 -9.45
C PHE A 185 -11.60 -20.69 -9.60
N PRO A 186 -12.57 -21.35 -8.95
CA PRO A 186 -12.65 -22.82 -8.90
C PRO A 186 -12.84 -23.49 -10.28
N ASP A 187 -13.41 -22.76 -11.24
CA ASP A 187 -13.66 -23.26 -12.60
C ASP A 187 -12.48 -23.02 -13.56
N ILE A 188 -11.42 -22.37 -13.09
CA ILE A 188 -10.25 -22.01 -13.89
C ILE A 188 -9.03 -22.76 -13.38
N SER A 189 -8.33 -23.44 -14.29
CA SER A 189 -7.12 -24.18 -13.94
C SER A 189 -5.96 -23.22 -13.69
N PHE A 190 -5.20 -23.44 -12.62
CA PHE A 190 -4.01 -22.65 -12.33
C PHE A 190 -3.05 -22.67 -13.53
N PRO A 191 -2.54 -21.50 -13.98
CA PRO A 191 -1.68 -21.45 -15.15
C PRO A 191 -0.39 -22.23 -14.91
N SER A 192 -0.15 -23.27 -15.71
CA SER A 192 1.13 -23.96 -15.69
C SER A 192 2.15 -23.16 -16.52
N PRO A 193 3.34 -22.83 -15.99
CA PRO A 193 4.42 -22.35 -16.84
C PRO A 193 4.74 -23.48 -17.82
N LEU A 194 4.41 -23.30 -19.10
CA LEU A 194 4.77 -24.26 -20.13
C LEU A 194 6.29 -24.39 -20.13
N PRO A 195 6.85 -25.61 -20.04
CA PRO A 195 8.27 -25.78 -20.25
C PRO A 195 8.57 -25.42 -21.71
N GLU A 196 9.35 -24.35 -21.93
CA GLU A 196 10.18 -24.28 -23.12
C GLU A 196 11.13 -25.47 -23.03
N LEU A 197 10.70 -26.61 -23.57
CA LEU A 197 11.61 -27.73 -23.78
C LEU A 197 12.77 -27.16 -24.59
N PRO A 198 14.03 -27.36 -24.14
CA PRO A 198 15.16 -27.06 -25.01
C PRO A 198 14.97 -27.94 -26.24
N VAL A 199 14.63 -27.32 -27.37
CA VAL A 199 14.64 -28.01 -28.67
C VAL A 199 16.09 -28.43 -28.84
N LYS A 200 16.38 -29.70 -28.55
CA LYS A 200 17.69 -30.28 -28.75
C LYS A 200 18.08 -29.94 -30.19
N PRO A 201 19.19 -29.22 -30.42
CA PRO A 201 19.65 -28.95 -31.78
C PRO A 201 19.71 -30.27 -32.55
N PRO A 202 19.30 -30.32 -33.83
CA PRO A 202 19.47 -31.52 -34.62
C PRO A 202 20.92 -31.95 -34.53
N VAL A 203 21.15 -33.17 -34.02
CA VAL A 203 22.50 -33.73 -33.89
C VAL A 203 23.08 -33.77 -35.30
N PRO A 204 24.18 -33.05 -35.60
CA PRO A 204 24.81 -33.15 -36.91
C PRO A 204 25.24 -34.60 -37.12
N PRO A 205 25.06 -35.18 -38.33
CA PRO A 205 25.53 -36.52 -38.61
C PRO A 205 27.03 -36.57 -38.33
N SER A 206 27.45 -37.53 -37.50
CA SER A 206 28.86 -37.70 -37.17
C SER A 206 29.64 -37.96 -38.45
N PRO A 207 30.63 -37.13 -38.82
CA PRO A 207 31.61 -37.57 -39.78
C PRO A 207 32.43 -38.68 -39.09
N PHE A 208 32.83 -39.68 -39.87
CA PHE A 208 33.69 -40.82 -39.49
C PHE A 208 32.98 -42.07 -38.94
N GLN A 209 32.55 -42.91 -39.88
CA GLN A 209 32.86 -44.34 -39.80
C GLN A 209 33.44 -44.79 -41.15
N PHE A 210 34.70 -45.25 -41.08
CA PHE A 210 35.59 -45.87 -42.08
C PHE A 210 36.19 -44.98 -43.17
#